data_AF-A0A355UIY7-F1
#
_entry.id   AF-A0A355UIY7-F1
#
_cell.length_a   1.000
_cell.length_b   1.000
_cell.length_c   1.000
_cell.angle_alpha   90.00
_cell.angle_beta   90.00
_cell.angle_gamma   90.00
#
_symmetry.space_group_name_H-M   'P 1'
#
loop_
_entity.id
_entity.type
_entity.pdbx_description
1 polymer ?
#
loop_
_entity_poly.entity_id
_entity_poly.type
_entity_poly.pdbx_seq_one_letter_code
_entity_poly.pdbx_strand_id
1 'polypeptide(L)' 'TMNPETRTFRQVDIENATEADRVFSMLMGDEVPPRREFIEKNATYANIDA' A
#
# COMPACT_ATOMS: atom_id res chain seq x y z
N THR A 1 21.77 -0.59 -3.44
CA THR A 1 21.43 0.55 -2.55
C THR A 1 22.13 0.36 -1.22
N MET A 2 23.37 0.82 -1.06
CA MET A 2 24.09 0.77 0.22
C MET A 2 25.14 1.88 0.32
N ASN A 3 25.67 2.35 -0.82
CA ASN A 3 26.57 3.51 -0.85
C ASN A 3 25.87 4.75 -0.25
N PRO A 4 26.35 5.29 0.88
CA PRO A 4 25.80 6.48 1.50
C PRO A 4 25.78 7.70 0.59
N GLU A 5 26.70 7.80 -0.36
CA GLU A 5 26.86 8.95 -1.25
C GLU A 5 25.81 8.99 -2.37
N THR A 6 25.25 7.85 -2.76
CA THR A 6 24.31 7.74 -3.90
C THR A 6 22.96 7.15 -3.53
N ARG A 7 22.75 6.77 -2.26
CA ARG A 7 21.47 6.22 -1.82
C ARG A 7 20.47 7.32 -1.52
N THR A 8 19.22 7.06 -1.85
CA THR A 8 18.08 7.88 -1.43
C THR A 8 17.31 7.11 -0.38
N PHE A 9 17.13 7.71 0.81
CA PHE A 9 16.22 7.20 1.82
C PHE A 9 14.93 8.00 1.84
N ARG A 10 13.84 7.31 2.18
CA ARG A 10 12.59 7.95 2.56
C ARG A 10 12.30 7.57 3.99
N GLN A 11 12.18 8.57 4.86
CA GLN A 11 11.62 8.40 6.19
C GLN A 11 10.10 8.32 6.05
N VAL A 12 9.48 7.40 6.79
CA VAL A 12 8.03 7.22 6.81
C VAL A 12 7.53 7.74 8.16
N ASP A 13 6.63 8.71 8.12
CA ASP A 13 5.97 9.26 9.29
C ASP A 13 4.48 8.89 9.28
N ILE A 14 3.87 8.78 10.46
CA ILE A 14 2.45 8.43 10.60
C ILE A 14 1.68 9.72 10.94
N GLU A 15 0.87 10.18 9.99
CA GLU A 15 0.06 11.40 10.17
C GLU A 15 -1.19 11.15 11.04
N ASN A 16 -1.84 10.00 10.86
CA ASN A 16 -3.04 9.61 11.62
C ASN A 16 -2.99 8.12 11.98
N ALA A 17 -2.84 7.83 13.28
CA ALA A 17 -2.74 6.46 13.78
C ALA A 17 -4.04 5.66 13.57
N THR A 18 -5.21 6.26 13.79
CA THR A 18 -6.50 5.57 13.65
C THR A 18 -6.77 5.18 12.20
N GLU A 19 -6.44 6.06 11.26
CA GLU A 19 -6.57 5.75 9.83
C GLU A 19 -5.58 4.67 9.40
N ALA A 20 -4.34 4.75 9.87
CA ALA A 20 -3.33 3.72 9.61
C ALA A 20 -3.81 2.34 10.08
N ASP A 21 -4.30 2.23 11.32
CA ASP A 21 -4.80 0.96 11.88
C ASP A 21 -5.97 0.37 11.06
N ARG A 22 -6.88 1.23 10.60
CA ARG A 22 -7.97 0.82 9.71
C ARG A 22 -7.44 0.27 8.39
N VAL A 23 -6.51 0.97 7.76
CA VAL A 23 -5.90 0.54 6.48
C VAL A 23 -5.13 -0.76 6.66
N PHE A 24 -4.37 -0.91 7.76
CA PHE A 24 -3.67 -2.15 8.10
C PHE A 24 -4.65 -3.31 8.25
N SER A 25 -5.73 -3.15 9.01
CA SER A 25 -6.73 -4.21 9.22
C SER A 25 -7.41 -4.63 7.92
N MET A 26 -7.73 -3.66 7.06
CA MET A 26 -8.38 -3.92 5.78
C MET A 26 -7.47 -4.66 4.78
N LEU A 27 -6.18 -4.32 4.73
CA LEU A 27 -5.24 -4.88 3.74
C LEU A 27 -4.54 -6.15 4.24
N MET A 28 -4.25 -6.22 5.53
CA MET A 28 -3.44 -7.27 6.15
C MET A 28 -4.23 -8.18 7.09
N GLY A 29 -5.51 -7.89 7.32
CA GLY A 29 -6.38 -8.75 8.11
C GLY A 29 -6.79 -10.03 7.38
N ASP A 30 -7.49 -10.90 8.11
CA ASP A 30 -7.92 -12.21 7.65
C ASP A 30 -9.13 -12.14 6.69
N GLU A 31 -9.89 -11.05 6.74
CA GLU A 31 -11.08 -10.87 5.92
C GLU A 31 -10.72 -10.60 4.45
N VAL A 32 -11.03 -11.58 3.60
CA VAL A 32 -10.81 -11.48 2.14
C VAL A 32 -11.76 -10.50 1.43
N PRO A 33 -13.07 -10.42 1.76
CA PRO A 33 -14.00 -9.53 1.07
C PRO A 33 -13.59 -8.04 1.04
N PRO A 34 -13.28 -7.37 2.17
CA PRO A 34 -12.96 -5.94 2.17
C PRO A 34 -11.68 -5.63 1.39
N ARG A 35 -10.69 -6.53 1.45
CA ARG A 35 -9.47 -6.42 0.66
C ARG A 35 -9.75 -6.53 -0.84
N ARG A 36 -10.63 -7.43 -1.27
CA ARG A 36 -10.98 -7.60 -2.69
C ARG A 36 -11.66 -6.35 -3.24
N GLU A 37 -12.64 -5.81 -2.53
CA GLU A 37 -13.34 -4.57 -2.92
C GLU A 37 -12.36 -3.40 -3.02
N PHE A 38 -11.41 -3.29 -2.09
CA PHE A 38 -10.37 -2.26 -2.15
C PHE A 38 -9.51 -2.39 -3.40
N ILE A 39 -9.08 -3.60 -3.76
CA ILE A 39 -8.27 -3.84 -4.96
C ILE A 39 -9.06 -3.51 -6.21
N GLU A 40 -10.29 -4.02 -6.36
CA GLU A 40 -11.13 -3.78 -7.54
C GLU A 40 -11.40 -2.28 -7.77
N LYS A 41 -11.57 -1.52 -6.68
CA LYS A 41 -11.83 -0.08 -6.76
C LYS A 41 -10.59 0.75 -7.16
N ASN A 42 -9.40 0.34 -6.74
CA ASN A 42 -8.18 1.16 -6.86
C ASN A 42 -7.17 0.62 -7.88
N ALA A 43 -7.30 -0.63 -8.31
CA ALA A 43 -6.43 -1.22 -9.31
C ALA A 43 -6.74 -0.62 -10.68
N THR A 44 -5.74 0.01 -11.29
CA THR A 44 -5.80 0.34 -12.70
C THR A 44 -5.38 -0.88 -13.49
N TYR A 45 -6.32 -1.51 -14.19
CA TYR A 45 -6.02 -2.59 -15.11
C TYR A 45 -5.23 -2.01 -16.29
N ALA A 46 -3.94 -2.29 -16.34
CA ALA A 46 -3.12 -1.97 -17.50
C ALA A 46 -3.53 -2.90 -18.64
N ASN A 47 -3.95 -2.34 -19.77
CA ASN A 47 -4.04 -3.11 -21.01
C ASN A 47 -2.61 -3.42 -21.45
N ILE A 48 -2.17 -4.66 -21.23
CA ILE A 48 -0.94 -5.17 -21.85
C ILE A 48 -1.37 -5.62 -23.24
N ASP A 49 -0.87 -4.95 -24.27
CA ASP A 49 -1.31 -5.05 -25.66
C ASP A 49 -1.46 -6.51 -26.18
N ALA A 50 -2.50 -6.75 -26.98
CA ALA A 50 -2.85 -8.03 -27.61
C ALA A 50 -2.01 -8.36 -28.85
#